data_AF-A0A5N5ZKR2-F1
#
_entry.id   AF-A0A5N5ZKR2-F1
#
_cell.length_a   1.000
_cell.length_b   1.000
_cell.length_c   1.000
_cell.angle_alpha   90.00
_cell.angle_beta   90.00
_cell.angle_gamma   90.00
#
_symmetry.space_group_name_H-M   'P 1'
#
loop_
_entity.id
_entity.type
_entity.pdbx_description
1 polymer ?
#
loop_
_entity_poly.entity_id
_entity_poly.type
_entity_poly.pdbx_seq_one_letter_code
_entity_poly.pdbx_strand_id
1 'polypeptide(L)'
;MGLVTAKEVAKAIKLDKYGFIGTFIGWILMKVLRISDLNKIYDKHKHLDDLEFLNALLDEFQIKFEIPEEDLKRLPKDGAYVTISNHPLGGIDGILLLKLMIEQRPDYKIIANFLLHRIDPLKPYVMPVNPFEDHKEAKSSIAGFKQSIKHLREGKPLGIFPAGEVSTYKDGRLIVDKPWEEAAMKLVQKAKVPVVPIYFHAKNSRIFYRLSRISDTFRTAKLPSELLTQKNRVIKVRIGKPIPVKAQDEHESLADFTEFLRKKTYMLSNTYEKKNLLSKVSKVPTSLKIPKSPKEIITPVSQNVLEEEVANLTKKHHLLTSKNYQVFLAEATEIPNILRELGRLREITFREIGEGTNKAIDLDTFDHYYHHMFLWDSDAKCIVGAYRMGLGNQIFANHGIDGFYLQDLFRFEPELHKMMSESIEMGRAFIIKEYQQKPMPLFLLWKGIVHTTLRYPEHKYLIGGVSISNQFSNFSKSLMIEFMKSHYYDPYVAQYIHPKKEFKVKLKDADKDFIFDETEADLNKFDKIIDELEPGSLRLPVLIKKYVKQNAKVVAFNVDPLFNNSVDGLMYIRIADLPESTVKPVMEEFQAELERQLNNTEEE
;
A
#
# COMPACT_ATOMS: atom_id res chain seq x y z
N MET A 1 -14.17 -15.33 43.41
CA MET A 1 -15.56 -15.47 42.94
C MET A 1 -15.50 -15.12 41.47
N GLY A 2 -15.81 -16.06 40.58
CA GLY A 2 -15.59 -15.90 39.14
C GLY A 2 -16.49 -14.83 38.51
N LEU A 3 -16.16 -14.39 37.29
CA LEU A 3 -16.88 -13.35 36.55
C LEU A 3 -18.35 -13.69 36.30
N VAL A 4 -18.65 -14.98 36.10
CA VAL A 4 -20.01 -15.49 35.84
C VAL A 4 -20.27 -16.70 36.72
N THR A 5 -21.44 -16.74 37.35
CA THR A 5 -21.87 -17.84 38.21
C THR A 5 -22.91 -18.75 37.53
N ALA A 6 -23.00 -20.01 37.97
CA ALA A 6 -23.98 -20.97 37.43
C ALA A 6 -25.43 -20.51 37.64
N LYS A 7 -25.69 -19.79 38.75
CA LYS A 7 -27.00 -19.21 39.06
C LYS A 7 -27.37 -18.08 38.10
N GLU A 8 -26.40 -17.24 37.71
CA GLU A 8 -26.62 -16.20 36.69
C GLU A 8 -26.88 -16.81 35.31
N VAL A 9 -26.14 -17.85 34.92
CA VAL A 9 -26.38 -18.57 33.66
C VAL A 9 -27.78 -19.19 33.65
N ALA A 10 -28.18 -19.86 34.74
CA ALA A 10 -29.51 -20.44 34.88
C ALA A 10 -30.63 -19.39 34.79
N LYS A 11 -30.42 -18.21 35.38
CA LYS A 11 -31.34 -17.07 35.29
C LYS A 11 -31.43 -16.51 33.87
N ALA A 12 -30.30 -16.40 33.17
CA ALA A 12 -30.27 -15.88 31.80
C ALA A 12 -31.08 -16.76 30.81
N ILE A 13 -31.08 -18.07 31.01
CA ILE A 13 -31.86 -19.03 30.22
C ILE A 13 -33.26 -19.32 30.79
N LYS A 14 -33.70 -18.56 31.81
CA LYS A 14 -35.00 -18.70 32.50
C LYS A 14 -35.26 -20.09 33.12
N LEU A 15 -34.20 -20.81 33.48
CA LEU A 15 -34.25 -22.11 34.16
C LEU A 15 -34.07 -21.98 35.68
N ASP A 16 -33.83 -20.77 36.19
CA ASP A 16 -33.76 -20.46 37.62
C ASP A 16 -35.02 -20.87 38.39
N LYS A 17 -36.18 -20.89 37.71
CA LYS A 17 -37.46 -21.37 38.23
C LYS A 17 -37.45 -22.84 38.69
N TYR A 18 -36.50 -23.64 38.20
CA TYR A 18 -36.35 -25.05 38.56
C TYR A 18 -35.34 -25.27 39.72
N GLY A 19 -34.98 -24.22 40.45
CA GLY A 19 -34.17 -24.29 41.66
C GLY A 19 -32.80 -24.95 41.44
N PHE A 20 -32.51 -26.01 42.20
CA PHE A 20 -31.23 -26.73 42.15
C PHE A 20 -30.96 -27.35 40.76
N ILE A 21 -31.99 -27.89 40.10
CA ILE A 21 -31.88 -28.49 38.76
C ILE A 21 -31.49 -27.42 37.73
N GLY A 22 -32.11 -26.25 37.80
CA GLY A 22 -31.77 -25.11 36.94
C GLY A 22 -30.31 -24.66 37.12
N THR A 23 -29.86 -24.59 38.38
CA THR A 23 -28.47 -24.23 38.70
C THR A 23 -27.47 -25.29 38.22
N PHE A 24 -27.82 -26.58 38.32
CA PHE A 24 -27.01 -27.68 37.79
C PHE A 24 -26.87 -27.63 36.25
N ILE A 25 -27.96 -27.34 35.53
CA ILE A 25 -27.93 -27.12 34.08
C ILE A 25 -27.05 -25.92 33.73
N GLY A 26 -27.16 -24.82 34.49
CA GLY A 26 -26.30 -23.66 34.35
C GLY A 26 -24.81 -24.00 34.51
N TRP A 27 -24.47 -24.87 35.47
CA TRP A 27 -23.10 -25.35 35.68
C TRP A 27 -22.60 -26.23 34.52
N ILE A 28 -23.43 -27.11 33.96
CA ILE A 28 -23.10 -27.89 32.77
C ILE A 28 -22.79 -26.96 31.59
N LEU A 29 -23.63 -25.94 31.37
CA LEU A 29 -23.43 -24.97 30.30
C LEU A 29 -22.13 -24.17 30.50
N MET A 30 -21.78 -23.80 31.73
CA MET A 30 -20.50 -23.15 32.00
C MET A 30 -19.30 -24.01 31.59
N LYS A 31 -19.36 -25.33 31.77
CA LYS A 31 -18.30 -26.24 31.30
C LYS A 31 -18.29 -26.39 29.78
N VAL A 32 -19.46 -26.60 29.17
CA VAL A 32 -19.57 -26.79 27.71
C VAL A 32 -19.14 -25.54 26.94
N LEU A 33 -19.54 -24.36 27.40
CA LEU A 33 -19.18 -23.07 26.81
C LEU A 33 -17.81 -22.56 27.28
N ARG A 34 -17.10 -23.33 28.12
CA ARG A 34 -15.78 -22.99 28.70
C ARG A 34 -15.74 -21.70 29.52
N ILE A 35 -16.88 -21.26 30.04
CA ILE A 35 -16.97 -20.12 30.97
C ILE A 35 -16.22 -20.45 32.28
N SER A 36 -16.25 -21.70 32.73
CA SER A 36 -15.47 -22.15 33.89
C SER A 36 -13.97 -21.97 33.71
N ASP A 37 -13.45 -22.16 32.49
CA ASP A 37 -12.02 -21.97 32.21
C ASP A 37 -11.67 -20.48 32.22
N LEU A 38 -12.52 -19.62 31.66
CA LEU A 38 -12.33 -18.17 31.73
C LEU A 38 -12.37 -17.63 33.17
N ASN A 39 -13.26 -18.17 34.02
CA ASN A 39 -13.27 -17.79 35.43
C ASN A 39 -11.95 -18.14 36.13
N LYS A 40 -11.34 -19.29 35.81
CA LYS A 40 -10.02 -19.67 36.35
C LYS A 40 -8.93 -18.72 35.88
N ILE A 41 -8.93 -18.37 34.59
CA ILE A 41 -7.98 -17.41 34.00
C ILE A 41 -8.15 -16.04 34.68
N TYR A 42 -9.37 -15.56 34.84
CA TYR A 42 -9.64 -14.32 35.57
C TYR A 42 -9.17 -14.38 37.01
N ASP A 43 -9.57 -15.40 37.78
CA ASP A 43 -9.19 -15.52 39.19
C ASP A 43 -7.66 -15.62 39.37
N LYS A 44 -6.95 -16.20 38.38
CA LYS A 44 -5.49 -16.26 38.33
C LYS A 44 -4.86 -14.88 38.13
N HIS A 45 -5.42 -14.02 37.27
CA HIS A 45 -4.77 -12.76 36.85
C HIS A 45 -5.39 -11.49 37.42
N LYS A 46 -6.56 -11.52 38.06
CA LYS A 46 -7.28 -10.33 38.58
C LYS A 46 -6.52 -9.49 39.62
N HIS A 47 -5.39 -9.98 40.11
CA HIS A 47 -4.52 -9.27 41.04
C HIS A 47 -3.49 -8.38 40.33
N LEU A 48 -3.37 -8.53 39.01
CA LEU A 48 -2.57 -7.67 38.14
C LEU A 48 -3.42 -6.48 37.69
N ASP A 49 -2.76 -5.36 37.44
CA ASP A 49 -3.39 -4.12 36.98
C ASP A 49 -2.93 -3.77 35.55
N ASP A 50 -3.68 -2.87 34.90
CA ASP A 50 -3.31 -2.17 33.66
C ASP A 50 -2.72 -3.08 32.56
N LEU A 51 -1.50 -2.76 32.10
CA LEU A 51 -0.81 -3.47 31.03
C LEU A 51 -0.36 -4.87 31.45
N GLU A 52 -0.03 -5.10 32.72
CA GLU A 52 0.39 -6.42 33.21
C GLU A 52 -0.77 -7.42 33.11
N PHE A 53 -1.99 -6.98 33.45
CA PHE A 53 -3.18 -7.79 33.27
C PHE A 53 -3.42 -8.12 31.79
N LEU A 54 -3.34 -7.13 30.90
CA LEU A 54 -3.56 -7.32 29.47
C LEU A 54 -2.51 -8.25 28.83
N ASN A 55 -1.24 -8.08 29.16
CA ASN A 55 -0.15 -8.94 28.68
C ASN A 55 -0.31 -10.37 29.20
N ALA A 56 -0.65 -10.55 30.48
CA ALA A 56 -0.89 -11.88 31.03
C ALA A 56 -2.05 -12.61 30.35
N LEU A 57 -3.13 -11.89 29.99
CA LEU A 57 -4.24 -12.47 29.21
C LEU A 57 -3.78 -12.88 27.80
N LEU A 58 -3.01 -12.04 27.11
CA LEU A 58 -2.49 -12.38 25.78
C LEU A 58 -1.59 -13.61 25.82
N ASP A 59 -0.74 -13.74 26.85
CA ASP A 59 0.13 -14.89 27.07
C ASP A 59 -0.67 -16.17 27.39
N GLU A 60 -1.65 -16.08 28.29
CA GLU A 60 -2.50 -17.22 28.68
C GLU A 60 -3.33 -17.73 27.49
N PHE A 61 -3.84 -16.82 26.65
CA PHE A 61 -4.55 -17.16 25.42
C PHE A 61 -3.61 -17.49 24.24
N GLN A 62 -2.30 -17.35 24.42
CA GLN A 62 -1.26 -17.58 23.40
C GLN A 62 -1.52 -16.79 22.11
N ILE A 63 -1.93 -15.53 22.27
CA ILE A 63 -2.26 -14.63 21.17
C ILE A 63 -0.98 -14.08 20.57
N LYS A 64 -0.79 -14.33 19.27
CA LYS A 64 0.25 -13.68 18.47
C LYS A 64 -0.41 -12.65 17.59
N PHE A 65 0.21 -11.48 17.44
CA PHE A 65 -0.29 -10.45 16.54
C PHE A 65 0.86 -9.77 15.81
N GLU A 66 0.54 -9.16 14.66
CA GLU A 66 1.48 -8.49 13.77
C GLU A 66 0.88 -7.13 13.37
N ILE A 67 1.66 -6.06 13.57
CA ILE A 67 1.31 -4.70 13.18
C ILE A 67 2.54 -4.10 12.50
N PRO A 68 2.43 -3.54 11.30
CA PRO A 68 3.52 -2.79 10.70
C PRO A 68 3.95 -1.62 11.62
N GLU A 69 5.25 -1.43 11.83
CA GLU A 69 5.74 -0.34 12.70
C GLU A 69 5.29 1.05 12.20
N GLU A 70 5.25 1.24 10.89
CA GLU A 70 4.78 2.47 10.25
C GLU A 70 3.30 2.75 10.53
N ASP A 71 2.47 1.71 10.68
CA ASP A 71 1.05 1.87 11.04
C ASP A 71 0.91 2.37 12.48
N LEU A 72 1.74 1.87 13.42
CA LEU A 72 1.75 2.34 14.81
C LEU A 72 2.16 3.81 14.92
N LYS A 73 3.12 4.26 14.10
CA LYS A 73 3.57 5.67 14.06
C LYS A 73 2.48 6.64 13.59
N ARG A 74 1.38 6.17 12.98
CA ARG A 74 0.24 7.01 12.52
C ARG A 74 -0.64 7.50 13.66
N LEU A 75 -0.59 6.87 14.83
CA LEU A 75 -1.42 7.24 15.96
C LEU A 75 -1.04 8.65 16.47
N PRO A 76 -2.01 9.55 16.69
CA PRO A 76 -1.73 10.85 17.29
C PRO A 76 -1.11 10.70 18.68
N LYS A 77 0.04 11.34 18.90
CA LYS A 77 0.72 11.32 20.21
C LYS A 77 -0.02 12.16 21.24
N ASP A 78 -0.55 13.30 20.81
CA ASP A 78 -1.22 14.28 21.65
C ASP A 78 -2.64 14.56 21.16
N GLY A 79 -3.47 15.10 22.05
CA GLY A 79 -4.85 15.45 21.77
C GLY A 79 -5.80 14.26 21.70
N ALA A 80 -7.08 14.57 21.55
CA ALA A 80 -8.13 13.57 21.46
C ALA A 80 -8.29 13.05 20.03
N TYR A 81 -8.57 11.75 19.92
CA TYR A 81 -8.97 11.10 18.68
C TYR A 81 -9.90 9.93 19.01
N VAL A 82 -10.66 9.48 18.01
CA VAL A 82 -11.49 8.28 18.13
C VAL A 82 -10.90 7.17 17.28
N THR A 83 -10.66 5.99 17.85
CA THR A 83 -10.34 4.80 17.04
C THR A 83 -11.62 4.06 16.70
N ILE A 84 -11.82 3.75 15.42
CA ILE A 84 -12.96 2.98 14.95
C ILE A 84 -12.49 1.63 14.39
N SER A 85 -13.07 0.53 14.86
CA SER A 85 -12.53 -0.81 14.60
C SER A 85 -13.59 -1.83 14.20
N ASN A 86 -13.27 -2.74 13.28
CA ASN A 86 -14.07 -3.95 13.11
C ASN A 86 -13.86 -4.93 14.27
N HIS A 87 -14.79 -5.86 14.48
CA HIS A 87 -14.80 -6.70 15.69
C HIS A 87 -14.89 -8.22 15.41
N PRO A 88 -13.91 -8.84 14.74
CA PRO A 88 -14.03 -10.22 14.26
C PRO A 88 -14.01 -11.30 15.34
N LEU A 89 -13.29 -11.11 16.45
CA LEU A 89 -13.06 -12.09 17.52
C LEU A 89 -13.79 -11.74 18.82
N GLY A 90 -14.23 -10.51 18.99
CA GLY A 90 -14.89 -10.06 20.22
C GLY A 90 -13.88 -9.70 21.29
N GLY A 91 -13.88 -10.43 22.41
CA GLY A 91 -13.06 -10.10 23.58
C GLY A 91 -11.57 -9.94 23.28
N ILE A 92 -10.99 -10.76 22.40
CA ILE A 92 -9.58 -10.65 22.00
C ILE A 92 -9.29 -9.31 21.30
N ASP A 93 -10.17 -8.84 20.42
CA ASP A 93 -9.96 -7.57 19.72
C ASP A 93 -9.95 -6.41 20.71
N GLY A 94 -10.83 -6.46 21.72
CA GLY A 94 -10.89 -5.46 22.80
C GLY A 94 -9.63 -5.46 23.67
N ILE A 95 -9.16 -6.64 24.11
CA ILE A 95 -7.91 -6.79 24.87
C ILE A 95 -6.73 -6.26 24.06
N LEU A 96 -6.64 -6.64 22.78
CA LEU A 96 -5.56 -6.22 21.91
C LEU A 96 -5.60 -4.71 21.66
N LEU A 97 -6.77 -4.13 21.38
CA LEU A 97 -6.92 -2.69 21.22
C LEU A 97 -6.51 -1.93 22.48
N LEU A 98 -6.97 -2.37 23.66
CA LEU A 98 -6.58 -1.76 24.94
C LEU A 98 -5.07 -1.85 25.17
N LYS A 99 -4.47 -3.03 24.97
CA LYS A 99 -3.02 -3.21 25.10
C LYS A 99 -2.27 -2.23 24.23
N LEU A 100 -2.62 -2.15 22.94
CA LEU A 100 -1.93 -1.31 21.96
C LEU A 100 -2.04 0.18 22.28
N MET A 101 -3.22 0.60 22.74
CA MET A 101 -3.48 2.01 22.97
C MET A 101 -2.97 2.48 24.33
N ILE A 102 -3.10 1.68 25.40
CA ILE A 102 -2.64 2.04 26.75
C ILE A 102 -1.11 2.15 26.81
N GLU A 103 -0.38 1.33 26.04
CA GLU A 103 1.08 1.46 25.90
C GLU A 103 1.53 2.83 25.40
N GLN A 104 0.71 3.50 24.59
CA GLN A 104 1.01 4.82 24.02
C GLN A 104 0.31 5.96 24.78
N ARG A 105 -0.92 5.69 25.25
CA ARG A 105 -1.86 6.65 25.83
C ARG A 105 -2.54 6.01 27.05
N PRO A 106 -2.01 6.18 28.26
CA PRO A 106 -2.58 5.58 29.48
C PRO A 106 -3.97 6.11 29.82
N ASP A 107 -4.37 7.23 29.22
CA ASP A 107 -5.68 7.86 29.33
C ASP A 107 -6.71 7.33 28.31
N TYR A 108 -6.36 6.34 27.49
CA TYR A 108 -7.25 5.72 26.52
C TYR A 108 -8.37 4.92 27.17
N LYS A 109 -9.57 4.97 26.58
CA LYS A 109 -10.72 4.17 27.01
C LYS A 109 -11.46 3.59 25.81
N ILE A 110 -12.21 2.50 26.01
CA ILE A 110 -13.11 1.94 25.00
C ILE A 110 -14.57 2.02 25.45
N ILE A 111 -15.47 2.19 24.49
CA ILE A 111 -16.90 1.94 24.71
C ILE A 111 -17.13 0.44 24.66
N ALA A 112 -17.65 -0.12 25.74
CA ALA A 112 -17.95 -1.55 25.81
C ALA A 112 -19.18 -1.85 26.67
N ASN A 113 -19.64 -3.10 26.57
CA ASN A 113 -20.81 -3.57 27.29
C ASN A 113 -20.54 -3.71 28.81
N PHE A 114 -21.63 -3.88 29.56
CA PHE A 114 -21.59 -4.03 31.01
C PHE A 114 -20.78 -5.26 31.50
N LEU A 115 -20.63 -6.30 30.67
CA LEU A 115 -19.87 -7.49 31.04
C LEU A 115 -18.37 -7.20 31.19
N LEU A 116 -17.80 -6.36 30.31
CA LEU A 116 -16.41 -5.94 30.42
C LEU A 116 -16.18 -5.07 31.66
N HIS A 117 -17.17 -4.26 32.05
CA HIS A 117 -17.11 -3.47 33.30
C HIS A 117 -17.15 -4.33 34.58
N ARG A 118 -17.43 -5.64 34.49
CA ARG A 118 -17.32 -6.57 35.63
C ARG A 118 -15.89 -7.08 35.86
N ILE A 119 -15.00 -6.90 34.89
CA ILE A 119 -13.60 -7.29 35.01
C ILE A 119 -12.87 -6.16 35.76
N ASP A 120 -12.54 -6.40 37.03
CA ASP A 120 -12.06 -5.33 37.92
C ASP A 120 -10.86 -4.55 37.36
N PRO A 121 -9.80 -5.21 36.83
CA PRO A 121 -8.65 -4.49 36.24
C PRO A 121 -8.99 -3.67 34.98
N LEU A 122 -10.10 -3.95 34.29
CA LEU A 122 -10.48 -3.23 33.07
C LEU A 122 -11.41 -2.03 33.32
N LYS A 123 -11.97 -1.90 34.53
CA LYS A 123 -12.90 -0.81 34.86
C LYS A 123 -12.39 0.59 34.54
N PRO A 124 -11.12 0.96 34.78
CA PRO A 124 -10.62 2.30 34.47
C PRO A 124 -10.69 2.63 32.96
N TYR A 125 -10.58 1.61 32.12
CA TYR A 125 -10.43 1.69 30.67
C TYR A 125 -11.72 1.46 29.89
N VAL A 126 -12.80 1.06 30.56
CA VAL A 126 -14.09 0.78 29.93
C VAL A 126 -15.06 1.90 30.27
N MET A 127 -15.61 2.55 29.25
CA MET A 127 -16.79 3.39 29.41
C MET A 127 -18.04 2.52 29.24
N PRO A 128 -18.83 2.32 30.32
CA PRO A 128 -20.06 1.55 30.25
C PRO A 128 -21.12 2.41 29.54
N VAL A 129 -21.14 2.34 28.22
CA VAL A 129 -22.22 2.92 27.42
C VAL A 129 -22.90 1.73 26.76
N ASN A 130 -24.22 1.65 26.92
CA ASN A 130 -25.03 0.74 26.14
C ASN A 130 -25.78 1.56 25.07
N PRO A 131 -25.12 1.98 23.97
CA PRO A 131 -25.82 2.58 22.84
C PRO A 131 -26.60 1.52 22.02
N PHE A 132 -26.68 0.28 22.50
CA PHE A 132 -27.05 -0.93 21.75
C PHE A 132 -28.32 -1.64 22.25
N GLU A 133 -29.17 -1.00 23.07
CA GLU A 133 -30.43 -1.58 23.58
C GLU A 133 -31.68 -0.77 23.22
N ASP A 134 -32.69 -1.45 22.66
CA ASP A 134 -34.04 -0.95 22.36
C ASP A 134 -35.01 -0.97 23.56
N HIS A 135 -34.56 -1.39 24.75
CA HIS A 135 -35.43 -1.54 25.92
C HIS A 135 -35.25 -0.42 26.95
N LYS A 136 -36.35 0.30 27.22
CA LYS A 136 -36.80 1.14 28.37
C LYS A 136 -35.82 1.70 29.46
N GLU A 137 -34.54 1.41 29.50
CA GLU A 137 -33.52 1.98 30.40
C GLU A 137 -32.73 3.15 29.76
N ALA A 138 -33.41 3.97 28.95
CA ALA A 138 -32.85 5.09 28.18
C ALA A 138 -32.06 6.16 28.98
N LYS A 139 -32.09 6.13 30.34
CA LYS A 139 -31.30 7.04 31.18
C LYS A 139 -29.81 6.69 31.21
N SER A 140 -29.43 5.42 31.04
CA SER A 140 -28.03 4.96 31.11
C SER A 140 -27.22 5.35 29.87
N SER A 141 -27.81 5.22 28.67
CA SER A 141 -27.14 5.49 27.39
C SER A 141 -26.80 6.98 27.18
N ILE A 142 -27.63 7.90 27.68
CA ILE A 142 -27.38 9.35 27.60
C ILE A 142 -26.21 9.77 28.51
N ALA A 143 -26.13 9.20 29.71
CA ALA A 143 -25.05 9.48 30.66
C ALA A 143 -23.70 9.03 30.08
N GLY A 144 -23.65 7.81 29.52
CA GLY A 144 -22.45 7.30 28.85
C GLY A 144 -22.05 8.13 27.63
N PHE A 145 -23.00 8.55 26.79
CA PHE A 145 -22.73 9.46 25.68
C PHE A 145 -22.08 10.78 26.13
N LYS A 146 -22.64 11.41 27.18
CA LYS A 146 -22.09 12.66 27.75
C LYS A 146 -20.68 12.46 28.31
N GLN A 147 -20.44 11.34 28.98
CA GLN A 147 -19.12 11.01 29.53
C GLN A 147 -18.08 10.81 28.42
N SER A 148 -18.44 10.12 27.33
CA SER A 148 -17.57 9.95 26.16
C SER A 148 -17.17 11.29 25.53
N ILE A 149 -18.13 12.19 25.32
CA ILE A 149 -17.84 13.53 24.78
C ILE A 149 -17.01 14.36 25.75
N LYS A 150 -17.27 14.27 27.07
CA LYS A 150 -16.45 14.96 28.08
C LYS A 150 -14.99 14.46 28.04
N HIS A 151 -14.78 13.15 28.00
CA HIS A 151 -13.44 12.54 27.92
C HIS A 151 -12.68 13.01 26.68
N LEU A 152 -13.35 13.03 25.53
CA LEU A 152 -12.76 13.54 24.28
C LEU A 152 -12.44 15.05 24.37
N ARG A 153 -13.31 15.85 24.99
CA ARG A 153 -13.04 17.29 25.22
C ARG A 153 -11.87 17.55 26.16
N GLU A 154 -11.56 16.61 27.05
CA GLU A 154 -10.38 16.64 27.92
C GLU A 154 -9.08 16.27 27.17
N GLY A 155 -9.13 16.05 25.85
CA GLY A 155 -7.95 15.71 25.05
C GLY A 155 -7.59 14.22 25.07
N LYS A 156 -8.49 13.36 25.57
CA LYS A 156 -8.22 11.93 25.81
C LYS A 156 -8.85 11.07 24.72
N PRO A 157 -8.17 10.02 24.21
CA PRO A 157 -8.67 9.21 23.11
C PRO A 157 -9.72 8.19 23.55
N LEU A 158 -10.57 7.80 22.60
CA LEU A 158 -11.69 6.87 22.81
C LEU A 158 -11.78 5.82 21.70
N GLY A 159 -11.92 4.55 22.07
CA GLY A 159 -12.14 3.43 21.16
C GLY A 159 -13.59 3.02 21.02
N ILE A 160 -13.98 2.70 19.78
CA ILE A 160 -15.34 2.30 19.44
C ILE A 160 -15.31 1.13 18.46
N PHE A 161 -16.05 0.08 18.81
CA PHE A 161 -16.47 -0.99 17.89
C PHE A 161 -17.91 -0.68 17.46
N PRO A 162 -18.11 0.00 16.32
CA PRO A 162 -19.37 0.68 16.01
C PRO A 162 -20.52 -0.30 15.66
N ALA A 163 -20.22 -1.55 15.34
CA ALA A 163 -21.24 -2.58 15.14
C ALA A 163 -21.83 -3.13 16.45
N GLY A 164 -21.20 -2.91 17.61
CA GLY A 164 -21.70 -3.40 18.91
C GLY A 164 -21.68 -4.93 19.11
N GLU A 165 -21.39 -5.71 18.06
CA GLU A 165 -21.28 -7.16 18.08
C GLU A 165 -20.17 -7.64 17.16
N VAL A 166 -19.88 -8.94 17.23
CA VAL A 166 -18.78 -9.52 16.45
C VAL A 166 -19.11 -9.70 14.97
N SER A 167 -18.09 -9.64 14.10
CA SER A 167 -18.24 -9.79 12.66
C SER A 167 -18.81 -11.18 12.30
N THR A 168 -19.97 -11.19 11.66
CA THR A 168 -20.65 -12.42 11.21
C THR A 168 -21.17 -12.35 9.77
N TYR A 169 -21.23 -11.15 9.18
CA TYR A 169 -21.78 -10.96 7.86
C TYR A 169 -20.75 -11.32 6.79
N LYS A 170 -21.17 -11.94 5.69
CA LYS A 170 -20.26 -12.36 4.63
C LYS A 170 -20.33 -11.37 3.47
N ASP A 171 -19.22 -10.71 3.18
CA ASP A 171 -19.03 -9.91 1.97
C ASP A 171 -17.92 -10.54 1.11
N GLY A 172 -18.32 -11.16 -0.01
CA GLY A 172 -17.41 -11.91 -0.86
C GLY A 172 -16.67 -13.02 -0.10
N ARG A 173 -15.37 -12.84 0.11
CA ARG A 173 -14.50 -13.77 0.86
C ARG A 173 -14.26 -13.36 2.31
N LEU A 174 -14.61 -12.12 2.68
CA LEU A 174 -14.39 -11.56 3.99
C LEU A 174 -15.61 -11.79 4.90
N ILE A 175 -15.34 -11.82 6.20
CA ILE A 175 -16.37 -11.76 7.23
C ILE A 175 -16.25 -10.37 7.84
N VAL A 176 -17.32 -9.61 7.73
CA VAL A 176 -17.42 -8.20 8.09
C VAL A 176 -18.48 -8.02 9.17
N ASP A 177 -18.46 -6.88 9.82
CA ASP A 177 -19.49 -6.48 10.77
C ASP A 177 -20.84 -6.34 10.08
N LYS A 178 -21.91 -6.42 10.86
CA LYS A 178 -23.22 -5.90 10.44
C LYS A 178 -23.16 -4.38 10.21
N PRO A 179 -24.22 -3.73 9.66
CA PRO A 179 -24.28 -2.28 9.58
C PRO A 179 -23.93 -1.64 10.93
N TRP A 180 -23.15 -0.56 10.88
CA TRP A 180 -22.71 0.13 12.09
C TRP A 180 -23.87 0.89 12.73
N GLU A 181 -23.87 0.93 14.06
CA GLU A 181 -24.99 1.42 14.85
C GLU A 181 -25.06 2.96 14.80
N GLU A 182 -26.22 3.51 14.48
CA GLU A 182 -26.39 4.96 14.33
C GLU A 182 -25.97 5.75 15.58
N ALA A 183 -26.26 5.22 16.77
CA ALA A 183 -25.95 5.89 18.03
C ALA A 183 -24.43 6.02 18.24
N ALA A 184 -23.66 5.00 17.86
CA ALA A 184 -22.20 5.04 17.89
C ALA A 184 -21.69 6.06 16.87
N MET A 185 -22.21 6.05 15.64
CA MET A 185 -21.75 6.97 14.60
C MET A 185 -22.11 8.44 14.88
N LYS A 186 -23.28 8.70 15.48
CA LYS A 186 -23.66 10.04 15.97
C LYS A 186 -22.69 10.57 17.04
N LEU A 187 -22.16 9.68 17.89
CA LEU A 187 -21.13 10.06 18.87
C LEU A 187 -19.84 10.48 18.17
N VAL A 188 -19.36 9.66 17.24
CA VAL A 188 -18.15 9.95 16.46
C VAL A 188 -18.28 11.27 15.72
N GLN A 189 -19.39 11.48 14.99
CA GLN A 189 -19.63 12.70 14.22
C GLN A 189 -19.71 13.96 15.11
N LYS A 190 -20.32 13.85 16.29
CA LYS A 190 -20.41 14.97 17.26
C LYS A 190 -19.13 15.24 18.03
N ALA A 191 -18.21 14.27 18.09
CA ALA A 191 -16.95 14.44 18.80
C ALA A 191 -16.06 15.51 18.17
N LYS A 192 -16.13 15.68 16.83
CA LYS A 192 -15.32 16.65 16.06
C LYS A 192 -13.83 16.56 16.40
N VAL A 193 -13.32 15.32 16.44
CA VAL A 193 -11.90 14.99 16.60
C VAL A 193 -11.45 14.08 15.46
N PRO A 194 -10.14 13.93 15.20
CA PRO A 194 -9.66 12.98 14.22
C PRO A 194 -10.14 11.55 14.49
N VAL A 195 -10.46 10.82 13.43
CA VAL A 195 -10.88 9.40 13.50
C VAL A 195 -9.77 8.52 12.94
N VAL A 196 -9.37 7.49 13.66
CA VAL A 196 -8.33 6.54 13.24
C VAL A 196 -8.97 5.18 12.96
N PRO A 197 -9.03 4.73 11.69
CA PRO A 197 -9.50 3.39 11.34
C PRO A 197 -8.51 2.32 11.80
N ILE A 198 -8.99 1.24 12.42
CA ILE A 198 -8.18 0.07 12.78
C ILE A 198 -8.87 -1.18 12.26
N TYR A 199 -8.14 -1.98 11.48
CA TYR A 199 -8.65 -3.21 10.91
C TYR A 199 -7.98 -4.44 11.51
N PHE A 200 -8.77 -5.30 12.14
CA PHE A 200 -8.40 -6.61 12.63
C PHE A 200 -8.69 -7.67 11.56
N HIS A 201 -7.64 -8.28 11.02
CA HIS A 201 -7.73 -9.38 10.06
C HIS A 201 -7.69 -10.72 10.78
N ALA A 202 -8.83 -11.11 11.33
CA ALA A 202 -8.98 -12.40 12.02
C ALA A 202 -10.37 -13.00 11.78
N LYS A 203 -10.54 -14.26 12.21
CA LYS A 203 -11.84 -14.95 12.16
C LYS A 203 -11.96 -16.01 13.25
N ASN A 204 -13.17 -16.15 13.76
CA ASN A 204 -13.55 -17.21 14.68
C ASN A 204 -13.58 -18.59 14.00
N SER A 205 -13.85 -19.63 14.78
CA SER A 205 -13.93 -21.01 14.28
C SER A 205 -15.07 -21.19 13.26
N ARG A 206 -14.97 -22.21 12.41
CA ARG A 206 -16.07 -22.56 11.47
C ARG A 206 -17.36 -22.95 12.19
N ILE A 207 -17.27 -23.42 13.44
CA ILE A 207 -18.43 -23.81 14.24
C ILE A 207 -19.14 -22.57 14.76
N PHE A 208 -18.38 -21.55 15.19
CA PHE A 208 -18.93 -20.26 15.59
C PHE A 208 -19.83 -19.67 14.50
N TYR A 209 -19.37 -19.60 13.25
CA TYR A 209 -20.18 -19.06 12.16
C TYR A 209 -21.38 -19.92 11.80
N ARG A 210 -21.30 -21.24 11.97
CA ARG A 210 -22.46 -22.14 11.81
C ARG A 210 -23.53 -21.85 12.85
N LEU A 211 -23.14 -21.74 14.13
CA LEU A 211 -24.05 -21.44 15.23
C LEU A 211 -24.62 -20.03 15.14
N SER A 212 -23.82 -19.06 14.69
CA SER A 212 -24.26 -17.67 14.52
C SER A 212 -25.34 -17.52 13.46
N ARG A 213 -25.33 -18.36 12.41
CA ARG A 213 -26.40 -18.42 11.42
C ARG A 213 -27.70 -19.05 11.94
N ILE A 214 -27.64 -19.81 13.03
CA ILE A 214 -28.81 -20.48 13.61
C ILE A 214 -29.52 -19.53 14.58
N SER A 215 -28.78 -18.82 15.45
CA SER A 215 -29.36 -17.87 16.41
C SER A 215 -28.30 -16.95 17.01
N ASP A 216 -28.68 -15.68 17.24
CA ASP A 216 -27.87 -14.71 17.99
C ASP A 216 -27.58 -15.15 19.43
N THR A 217 -28.47 -15.95 20.03
CA THR A 217 -28.24 -16.50 21.39
C THR A 217 -27.09 -17.51 21.37
N PHE A 218 -27.04 -18.38 20.37
CA PHE A 218 -25.95 -19.36 20.22
C PHE A 218 -24.64 -18.69 19.84
N ARG A 219 -24.68 -17.62 19.04
CA ARG A 219 -23.54 -16.75 18.76
C ARG A 219 -22.91 -16.25 20.06
N THR A 220 -23.68 -15.55 20.89
CA THR A 220 -23.20 -14.97 22.15
C THR A 220 -22.73 -16.05 23.13
N ALA A 221 -23.45 -17.17 23.22
CA ALA A 221 -23.07 -18.30 24.07
C ALA A 221 -21.73 -18.94 23.67
N LYS A 222 -21.38 -18.96 22.37
CA LYS A 222 -20.16 -19.60 21.88
C LYS A 222 -18.90 -18.73 22.08
N LEU A 223 -19.04 -17.41 22.18
CA LEU A 223 -17.92 -16.47 22.29
C LEU A 223 -16.89 -16.80 23.38
N PRO A 224 -17.28 -17.14 24.63
CA PRO A 224 -16.32 -17.49 25.68
C PRO A 224 -15.33 -18.58 25.26
N SER A 225 -15.82 -19.63 24.62
CA SER A 225 -14.98 -20.72 24.15
C SER A 225 -14.12 -20.36 22.93
N GLU A 226 -14.50 -19.35 22.13
CA GLU A 226 -13.69 -18.89 20.99
C GLU A 226 -12.42 -18.14 21.43
N LEU A 227 -12.41 -17.52 22.62
CA LEU A 227 -11.19 -16.92 23.17
C LEU A 227 -10.04 -17.95 23.25
N LEU A 228 -10.39 -19.20 23.54
CA LEU A 228 -9.44 -20.31 23.69
C LEU A 228 -9.07 -21.00 22.36
N THR A 229 -9.70 -20.62 21.22
CA THR A 229 -9.44 -21.26 19.92
C THR A 229 -8.36 -20.58 19.10
N GLN A 230 -7.92 -19.38 19.49
CA GLN A 230 -6.99 -18.57 18.70
C GLN A 230 -5.51 -18.89 18.93
N LYS A 231 -5.20 -19.87 19.78
CA LYS A 231 -3.84 -20.38 19.98
C LYS A 231 -3.15 -20.69 18.65
N ASN A 232 -1.91 -20.24 18.49
CA ASN A 232 -1.05 -20.43 17.31
C ASN A 232 -1.49 -19.71 16.03
N ARG A 233 -2.43 -18.76 16.08
CA ARG A 233 -2.82 -17.95 14.92
C ARG A 233 -2.32 -16.52 15.11
N VAL A 234 -1.68 -15.98 14.08
CA VAL A 234 -1.24 -14.57 14.08
C VAL A 234 -2.42 -13.70 13.66
N ILE A 235 -2.84 -12.81 14.55
CA ILE A 235 -3.83 -11.76 14.28
C ILE A 235 -3.10 -10.60 13.59
N LYS A 236 -3.47 -10.28 12.36
CA LYS A 236 -2.87 -9.14 11.68
C LYS A 236 -3.73 -7.90 11.90
N VAL A 237 -3.09 -6.79 12.26
CA VAL A 237 -3.77 -5.51 12.49
C VAL A 237 -3.21 -4.49 11.52
N ARG A 238 -4.07 -3.64 10.96
CA ARG A 238 -3.69 -2.45 10.20
C ARG A 238 -4.26 -1.21 10.87
N ILE A 239 -3.49 -0.13 10.87
CA ILE A 239 -3.92 1.18 11.39
C ILE A 239 -3.88 2.16 10.22
N GLY A 240 -5.04 2.73 9.89
CA GLY A 240 -5.20 3.75 8.87
C GLY A 240 -4.62 5.10 9.31
N LYS A 241 -4.63 6.08 8.41
CA LYS A 241 -4.21 7.44 8.77
C LYS A 241 -5.32 8.12 9.57
N PRO A 242 -4.99 9.05 10.49
CA PRO A 242 -6.00 9.89 11.13
C PRO A 242 -6.76 10.70 10.10
N ILE A 243 -8.07 10.50 10.06
CA ILE A 243 -8.99 11.23 9.20
C ILE A 243 -9.26 12.58 9.87
N PRO A 244 -8.81 13.71 9.28
CA PRO A 244 -8.99 15.03 9.88
C PRO A 244 -10.46 15.44 9.87
N VAL A 245 -10.85 16.30 10.82
CA VAL A 245 -12.24 16.79 10.93
C VAL A 245 -12.72 17.46 9.64
N LYS A 246 -11.84 18.16 8.93
CA LYS A 246 -12.16 18.77 7.63
C LYS A 246 -12.67 17.75 6.60
N ALA A 247 -12.00 16.60 6.48
CA ALA A 247 -12.44 15.53 5.57
C ALA A 247 -13.72 14.84 6.07
N GLN A 248 -13.93 14.80 7.39
CA GLN A 248 -15.18 14.29 7.96
C GLN A 248 -16.38 15.20 7.65
N ASP A 249 -16.15 16.53 7.62
CA ASP A 249 -17.19 17.54 7.38
C ASP A 249 -17.69 17.56 5.93
N GLU A 250 -16.97 16.93 4.99
CA GLU A 250 -17.41 16.74 3.60
C GLU A 250 -18.61 15.76 3.49
N HIS A 251 -18.85 14.96 4.53
CA HIS A 251 -19.96 14.01 4.60
C HIS A 251 -21.07 14.50 5.53
N GLU A 252 -22.03 15.26 4.98
CA GLU A 252 -23.09 15.91 5.77
C GLU A 252 -24.07 14.92 6.40
N SER A 253 -24.47 13.88 5.64
CA SER A 253 -25.42 12.90 6.12
C SER A 253 -24.73 11.85 7.00
N LEU A 254 -25.42 11.41 8.07
CA LEU A 254 -24.89 10.35 8.94
C LEU A 254 -24.64 9.05 8.18
N ALA A 255 -25.48 8.73 7.20
CA ALA A 255 -25.36 7.53 6.39
C ALA A 255 -24.06 7.55 5.56
N ASP A 256 -23.81 8.66 4.87
CA ASP A 256 -22.60 8.86 4.06
C ASP A 256 -21.34 8.87 4.94
N PHE A 257 -21.35 9.61 6.05
CA PHE A 257 -20.26 9.61 7.03
C PHE A 257 -19.95 8.20 7.57
N THR A 258 -20.99 7.40 7.83
CA THR A 258 -20.86 6.03 8.30
C THR A 258 -20.26 5.12 7.23
N GLU A 259 -20.75 5.24 6.00
CA GLU A 259 -20.24 4.47 4.86
C GLU A 259 -18.78 4.81 4.56
N PHE A 260 -18.43 6.09 4.57
CA PHE A 260 -17.06 6.59 4.39
C PHE A 260 -16.09 5.97 5.41
N LEU A 261 -16.37 6.11 6.71
CA LEU A 261 -15.50 5.56 7.75
C LEU A 261 -15.41 4.03 7.68
N ARG A 262 -16.53 3.37 7.32
CA ARG A 262 -16.59 1.93 7.15
C ARG A 262 -15.73 1.48 5.97
N LYS A 263 -15.85 2.12 4.81
CA LYS A 263 -15.03 1.84 3.63
C LYS A 263 -13.55 2.02 3.94
N LYS A 264 -13.14 3.15 4.52
CA LYS A 264 -11.74 3.39 4.94
C LYS A 264 -11.22 2.27 5.85
N THR A 265 -12.03 1.80 6.80
CA THR A 265 -11.65 0.69 7.70
C THR A 265 -11.48 -0.63 6.95
N TYR A 266 -12.43 -1.02 6.09
CA TYR A 266 -12.38 -2.31 5.41
C TYR A 266 -11.39 -2.34 4.23
N MET A 267 -11.07 -1.22 3.61
CA MET A 267 -10.07 -1.15 2.54
C MET A 267 -8.67 -1.56 3.03
N LEU A 268 -8.35 -1.36 4.32
CA LEU A 268 -7.11 -1.85 4.94
C LEU A 268 -6.94 -3.37 4.81
N SER A 269 -8.04 -4.11 4.65
CA SER A 269 -8.05 -5.57 4.48
C SER A 269 -7.48 -6.05 3.14
N ASN A 270 -7.49 -5.20 2.11
CA ASN A 270 -7.19 -5.61 0.73
C ASN A 270 -5.73 -6.02 0.55
N THR A 271 -4.84 -5.54 1.42
CA THR A 271 -3.43 -5.97 1.47
C THR A 271 -3.24 -7.42 1.90
N TYR A 272 -4.24 -8.00 2.58
CA TYR A 272 -4.24 -9.40 3.01
C TYR A 272 -5.00 -10.32 2.05
N GLU A 273 -5.53 -9.80 0.94
CA GLU A 273 -6.03 -10.67 -0.11
C GLU A 273 -4.88 -11.57 -0.57
N LYS A 274 -5.07 -12.88 -0.38
CA LYS A 274 -4.07 -13.87 -0.79
C LYS A 274 -3.78 -13.68 -2.27
N LYS A 275 -2.56 -13.26 -2.61
CA LYS A 275 -1.98 -13.48 -3.95
C LYS A 275 -2.28 -14.95 -4.26
N ASN A 276 -3.13 -15.22 -5.26
CA ASN A 276 -3.68 -16.57 -5.49
C ASN A 276 -2.53 -17.56 -5.72
N LEU A 277 -1.99 -18.17 -4.65
CA LEU A 277 -1.02 -19.24 -4.75
C LEU A 277 -1.65 -20.47 -5.43
N LEU A 278 -2.99 -20.56 -5.41
CA LEU A 278 -3.76 -21.59 -6.11
C LEU A 278 -3.78 -21.43 -7.64
N SER A 279 -3.46 -20.27 -8.22
CA SER A 279 -3.22 -20.20 -9.67
C SER A 279 -1.89 -20.82 -10.09
N LYS A 280 -1.04 -21.22 -9.13
CA LYS A 280 0.09 -22.14 -9.38
C LYS A 280 -0.32 -23.61 -9.38
N VAL A 281 -1.53 -23.95 -8.90
CA VAL A 281 -1.99 -25.34 -8.73
C VAL A 281 -3.09 -25.72 -9.72
N SER A 282 -3.89 -24.78 -10.21
CA SER A 282 -5.03 -25.07 -11.11
C SER A 282 -4.72 -25.08 -12.62
N LYS A 283 -3.44 -25.07 -13.00
CA LYS A 283 -2.96 -25.63 -14.26
C LYS A 283 -1.68 -26.36 -13.92
N VAL A 284 -1.70 -27.69 -13.85
CA VAL A 284 -0.46 -28.49 -13.74
C VAL A 284 0.39 -28.16 -14.97
N PRO A 285 1.51 -27.42 -14.84
CA PRO A 285 2.51 -27.40 -15.89
C PRO A 285 3.40 -28.61 -15.63
N THR A 286 3.74 -29.36 -16.66
CA THR A 286 4.66 -30.50 -16.62
C THR A 286 6.10 -30.13 -16.24
N SER A 287 6.35 -28.95 -15.65
CA SER A 287 7.61 -28.59 -15.02
C SER A 287 7.37 -27.67 -13.82
N LEU A 288 7.54 -28.23 -12.62
CA LEU A 288 7.68 -27.46 -11.38
C LEU A 288 9.02 -26.70 -11.43
N LYS A 289 9.05 -25.54 -12.10
CA LYS A 289 10.17 -24.61 -11.95
C LYS A 289 10.10 -24.00 -10.55
N ILE A 290 10.89 -24.57 -9.64
CA ILE A 290 11.22 -23.93 -8.35
C ILE A 290 11.70 -22.51 -8.68
N PRO A 291 11.15 -21.45 -8.05
CA PRO A 291 11.66 -20.09 -8.25
C PRO A 291 13.14 -20.08 -7.85
N LYS A 292 14.03 -19.82 -8.81
CA LYS A 292 15.47 -19.76 -8.57
C LYS A 292 15.75 -18.64 -7.59
N SER A 293 16.58 -18.91 -6.58
CA SER A 293 17.08 -17.87 -5.69
C SER A 293 17.81 -16.80 -6.50
N PRO A 294 17.73 -15.51 -6.11
CA PRO A 294 18.47 -14.45 -6.77
C PRO A 294 19.96 -14.78 -6.81
N LYS A 295 20.60 -14.57 -7.97
CA LYS A 295 22.05 -14.71 -8.09
C LYS A 295 22.76 -13.60 -7.33
N GLU A 296 23.94 -13.89 -6.82
CA GLU A 296 24.83 -12.86 -6.28
C GLU A 296 25.12 -11.81 -7.35
N ILE A 297 25.04 -10.54 -6.98
CA ILE A 297 25.29 -9.42 -7.88
C ILE A 297 26.80 -9.34 -8.12
N ILE A 298 27.21 -9.04 -9.35
CA ILE A 298 28.64 -8.92 -9.68
C ILE A 298 29.33 -7.87 -8.80
N THR A 299 30.64 -8.01 -8.63
CA THR A 299 31.46 -7.01 -7.95
C THR A 299 31.49 -5.69 -8.72
N PRO A 300 31.63 -4.54 -8.03
CA PRO A 300 31.75 -3.24 -8.67
C PRO A 300 32.97 -3.18 -9.60
N VAL A 301 32.83 -2.40 -10.66
CA VAL A 301 33.97 -2.02 -11.50
C VAL A 301 34.89 -1.07 -10.71
N SER A 302 36.21 -1.19 -10.92
CA SER A 302 37.20 -0.29 -10.31
C SER A 302 36.91 1.16 -10.66
N GLN A 303 36.93 2.03 -9.66
CA GLN A 303 36.65 3.46 -9.80
C GLN A 303 37.58 4.14 -10.83
N ASN A 304 38.87 3.82 -10.80
CA ASN A 304 39.86 4.39 -11.73
C ASN A 304 39.50 4.08 -13.20
N VAL A 305 38.98 2.88 -13.48
CA VAL A 305 38.60 2.47 -14.84
C VAL A 305 37.36 3.24 -15.31
N LEU A 306 36.41 3.48 -14.42
CA LEU A 306 35.23 4.30 -14.73
C LEU A 306 35.64 5.76 -14.99
N GLU A 307 36.54 6.32 -14.19
CA GLU A 307 37.05 7.68 -14.38
C GLU A 307 37.76 7.84 -15.73
N GLU A 308 38.57 6.86 -16.15
CA GLU A 308 39.24 6.86 -17.46
C GLU A 308 38.23 6.86 -18.62
N GLU A 309 37.17 6.04 -18.55
CA GLU A 309 36.11 6.05 -19.56
C GLU A 309 35.38 7.40 -19.58
N VAL A 310 34.99 7.95 -18.42
CA VAL A 310 34.32 9.26 -18.34
C VAL A 310 35.20 10.39 -18.91
N ALA A 311 36.49 10.38 -18.63
CA ALA A 311 37.44 11.36 -19.17
C ALA A 311 37.51 11.31 -20.70
N ASN A 312 37.44 10.11 -21.29
CA ASN A 312 37.39 9.93 -22.75
C ASN A 312 36.06 10.43 -23.35
N LEU A 313 34.93 10.19 -22.68
CA LEU A 313 33.61 10.62 -23.14
C LEU A 313 33.41 12.13 -23.10
N THR A 314 34.06 12.82 -22.15
CA THR A 314 33.90 14.28 -21.95
C THR A 314 34.19 15.10 -23.20
N LYS A 315 34.97 14.56 -24.14
CA LYS A 315 35.31 15.22 -25.39
C LYS A 315 34.26 15.09 -26.50
N LYS A 316 33.35 14.11 -26.42
CA LYS A 316 32.49 13.71 -27.56
C LYS A 316 31.01 13.49 -27.21
N HIS A 317 30.75 13.01 -26.00
CA HIS A 317 29.44 12.44 -25.59
C HIS A 317 28.85 13.13 -24.37
N HIS A 318 29.44 14.28 -24.01
CA HIS A 318 28.99 15.13 -22.93
C HIS A 318 27.73 15.89 -23.36
N LEU A 319 26.69 15.88 -22.52
CA LEU A 319 25.45 16.60 -22.77
C LEU A 319 25.36 17.91 -21.97
N LEU A 320 25.68 17.86 -20.67
CA LEU A 320 25.62 19.03 -19.78
C LEU A 320 26.41 18.82 -18.49
N THR A 321 26.83 19.93 -17.86
CA THR A 321 27.44 19.96 -16.52
C THR A 321 26.65 20.89 -15.61
N SER A 322 26.40 20.46 -14.37
CA SER A 322 25.81 21.30 -13.32
C SER A 322 26.51 21.02 -11.99
N LYS A 323 27.35 21.98 -11.56
CA LYS A 323 28.26 21.79 -10.41
C LYS A 323 29.13 20.54 -10.62
N ASN A 324 29.12 19.61 -9.68
CA ASN A 324 29.83 18.33 -9.71
C ASN A 324 29.12 17.25 -10.54
N TYR A 325 27.95 17.52 -11.11
CA TYR A 325 27.23 16.54 -11.92
C TYR A 325 27.49 16.72 -13.41
N GLN A 326 27.69 15.62 -14.11
CA GLN A 326 27.86 15.57 -15.56
C GLN A 326 26.89 14.54 -16.15
N VAL A 327 26.25 14.88 -17.28
CA VAL A 327 25.38 13.95 -18.01
C VAL A 327 26.04 13.59 -19.34
N PHE A 328 26.04 12.31 -19.66
CA PHE A 328 26.58 11.76 -20.90
C PHE A 328 25.53 10.95 -21.63
N LEU A 329 25.69 10.80 -22.95
CA LEU A 329 24.94 9.88 -23.80
C LEU A 329 25.92 9.17 -24.73
N ALA A 330 26.11 7.87 -24.56
CA ALA A 330 27.12 7.11 -25.32
C ALA A 330 26.60 5.75 -25.80
N GLU A 331 27.22 5.21 -26.84
CA GLU A 331 26.97 3.84 -27.33
C GLU A 331 27.74 2.81 -26.50
N ALA A 332 27.19 1.59 -26.41
CA ALA A 332 27.76 0.49 -25.62
C ALA A 332 29.25 0.18 -25.92
N THR A 333 29.67 0.36 -27.18
CA THR A 333 31.04 0.10 -27.65
C THR A 333 32.08 1.05 -27.05
N GLU A 334 31.66 2.24 -26.65
CA GLU A 334 32.54 3.29 -26.10
C GLU A 334 32.59 3.28 -24.56
N ILE A 335 31.67 2.56 -23.93
CA ILE A 335 31.50 2.52 -22.47
C ILE A 335 31.40 1.08 -21.91
N PRO A 336 32.29 0.13 -22.26
CA PRO A 336 32.13 -1.26 -21.86
C PRO A 336 32.15 -1.46 -20.33
N ASN A 337 32.98 -0.71 -19.60
CA ASN A 337 33.07 -0.85 -18.14
C ASN A 337 31.95 -0.08 -17.43
N ILE A 338 31.62 1.12 -17.89
CA ILE A 338 30.45 1.87 -17.43
C ILE A 338 29.17 1.07 -17.69
N LEU A 339 28.98 0.45 -18.85
CA LEU A 339 27.80 -0.36 -19.15
C LEU A 339 27.66 -1.56 -18.20
N ARG A 340 28.79 -2.24 -17.91
CA ARG A 340 28.83 -3.30 -16.91
C ARG A 340 28.39 -2.78 -15.53
N GLU A 341 28.86 -1.59 -15.15
CA GLU A 341 28.49 -0.96 -13.88
C GLU A 341 27.02 -0.50 -13.87
N LEU A 342 26.50 0.02 -14.99
CA LEU A 342 25.08 0.34 -15.16
C LEU A 342 24.21 -0.89 -14.92
N GLY A 343 24.55 -2.03 -15.54
CA GLY A 343 23.82 -3.28 -15.34
C GLY A 343 23.86 -3.78 -13.90
N ARG A 344 24.97 -3.55 -13.18
CA ARG A 344 25.10 -3.88 -11.75
C ARG A 344 24.20 -2.98 -10.90
N LEU A 345 24.26 -1.67 -11.10
CA LEU A 345 23.51 -0.68 -10.33
C LEU A 345 22.00 -0.76 -10.60
N ARG A 346 21.59 -1.06 -11.84
CA ARG A 346 20.20 -1.39 -12.20
C ARG A 346 19.68 -2.54 -11.34
N GLU A 347 20.36 -3.67 -11.34
CA GLU A 347 19.92 -4.86 -10.60
C GLU A 347 19.87 -4.60 -9.08
N ILE A 348 20.83 -3.86 -8.52
CA ILE A 348 20.80 -3.43 -7.11
C ILE A 348 19.55 -2.61 -6.82
N THR A 349 19.32 -1.57 -7.63
CA THR A 349 18.24 -0.61 -7.41
C THR A 349 16.87 -1.27 -7.59
N PHE A 350 16.70 -2.09 -8.63
CA PHE A 350 15.42 -2.74 -8.92
C PHE A 350 15.09 -3.83 -7.90
N ARG A 351 16.06 -4.64 -7.45
CA ARG A 351 15.81 -5.66 -6.43
C ARG A 351 15.33 -5.07 -5.10
N GLU A 352 15.87 -3.92 -4.71
CA GLU A 352 15.52 -3.27 -3.45
C GLU A 352 14.02 -2.95 -3.37
N ILE A 353 13.41 -2.57 -4.48
CA ILE A 353 11.97 -2.28 -4.59
C ILE A 353 11.14 -3.52 -5.01
N GLY A 354 11.74 -4.71 -5.03
CA GLY A 354 11.08 -5.97 -5.38
C GLY A 354 10.81 -6.17 -6.87
N GLU A 355 11.54 -5.45 -7.71
CA GLU A 355 11.60 -5.59 -9.17
C GLU A 355 12.92 -6.27 -9.58
N GLY A 356 13.34 -6.15 -10.83
CA GLY A 356 14.64 -6.65 -11.30
C GLY A 356 14.60 -8.08 -11.85
N THR A 357 15.73 -8.50 -12.43
CA THR A 357 15.81 -9.76 -13.19
C THR A 357 16.18 -10.97 -12.34
N ASN A 358 16.63 -10.74 -11.10
CA ASN A 358 17.27 -11.71 -10.22
C ASN A 358 18.54 -12.36 -10.80
N LYS A 359 19.15 -11.76 -11.82
CA LYS A 359 20.43 -12.18 -12.41
C LYS A 359 21.59 -11.41 -11.75
N ALA A 360 22.82 -11.85 -11.95
CA ALA A 360 23.99 -11.18 -11.37
C ALA A 360 24.20 -9.75 -11.89
N ILE A 361 23.61 -9.42 -13.05
CA ILE A 361 23.70 -8.15 -13.74
C ILE A 361 22.43 -7.98 -14.60
N ASP A 362 21.88 -6.77 -14.68
CA ASP A 362 20.74 -6.41 -15.53
C ASP A 362 21.24 -5.84 -16.87
N LEU A 363 21.67 -6.74 -17.76
CA LEU A 363 21.97 -6.47 -19.17
C LEU A 363 21.29 -7.52 -20.06
N ASP A 364 20.85 -7.08 -21.24
CA ASP A 364 20.22 -7.89 -22.28
C ASP A 364 20.79 -7.59 -23.68
N THR A 365 20.18 -8.14 -24.72
CA THR A 365 20.64 -7.97 -26.11
C THR A 365 20.47 -6.53 -26.61
N PHE A 366 19.48 -5.80 -26.11
CA PHE A 366 19.18 -4.43 -26.53
C PHE A 366 20.28 -3.47 -26.06
N ASP A 367 20.89 -3.72 -24.90
CA ASP A 367 22.00 -2.91 -24.39
C ASP A 367 23.23 -2.85 -25.33
N HIS A 368 23.34 -3.68 -26.37
CA HIS A 368 24.47 -3.63 -27.29
C HIS A 368 24.36 -2.54 -28.36
N TYR A 369 23.14 -2.11 -28.70
CA TYR A 369 22.88 -1.13 -29.77
C TYR A 369 21.97 0.01 -29.33
N TYR A 370 21.52 0.01 -28.07
CA TYR A 370 20.92 1.18 -27.46
C TYR A 370 22.01 2.12 -26.96
N HIS A 371 21.70 3.40 -26.94
CA HIS A 371 22.54 4.37 -26.24
C HIS A 371 22.24 4.33 -24.75
N HIS A 372 23.18 4.81 -23.95
CA HIS A 372 23.07 4.88 -22.50
C HIS A 372 23.29 6.32 -22.06
N MET A 373 22.22 6.93 -21.53
CA MET A 373 22.33 8.23 -20.88
C MET A 373 22.57 8.01 -19.40
N PHE A 374 23.62 8.58 -18.83
CA PHE A 374 23.89 8.44 -17.39
C PHE A 374 24.38 9.73 -16.76
N LEU A 375 24.13 9.85 -15.47
CA LEU A 375 24.54 10.94 -14.60
C LEU A 375 25.74 10.50 -13.76
N TRP A 376 26.84 11.22 -13.88
CA TRP A 376 28.07 11.03 -13.12
C TRP A 376 28.22 12.13 -12.07
N ASP A 377 28.62 11.76 -10.85
CA ASP A 377 29.05 12.69 -9.82
C ASP A 377 30.59 12.72 -9.81
N SER A 378 31.20 13.85 -10.17
CA SER A 378 32.65 14.01 -10.25
C SER A 378 33.35 14.06 -8.89
N ASP A 379 32.63 14.46 -7.84
CA ASP A 379 33.20 14.58 -6.50
C ASP A 379 33.22 13.21 -5.82
N ALA A 380 32.09 12.49 -5.88
CA ALA A 380 31.97 11.13 -5.38
C ALA A 380 32.56 10.09 -6.34
N LYS A 381 32.84 10.49 -7.59
CA LYS A 381 33.39 9.66 -8.66
C LYS A 381 32.58 8.38 -8.84
N CYS A 382 31.26 8.53 -9.02
CA CYS A 382 30.33 7.42 -9.16
C CYS A 382 29.16 7.73 -10.10
N ILE A 383 28.55 6.68 -10.65
CA ILE A 383 27.30 6.78 -11.42
C ILE A 383 26.13 6.95 -10.46
N VAL A 384 25.32 7.97 -10.70
CA VAL A 384 24.19 8.35 -9.85
C VAL A 384 22.87 7.76 -10.35
N GLY A 385 22.70 7.69 -11.67
CA GLY A 385 21.49 7.20 -12.30
C GLY A 385 21.62 7.19 -13.81
N ALA A 386 20.72 6.50 -14.50
CA ALA A 386 20.79 6.35 -15.94
C ALA A 386 19.46 6.00 -16.59
N TYR A 387 19.43 6.11 -17.91
CA TYR A 387 18.39 5.66 -18.84
C TYR A 387 19.04 4.87 -19.98
N ARG A 388 18.37 3.80 -20.42
CA ARG A 388 18.61 3.19 -21.72
C ARG A 388 17.80 3.95 -22.77
N MET A 389 18.42 4.35 -23.88
CA MET A 389 17.87 5.24 -24.90
C MET A 389 17.99 4.60 -26.28
N GLY A 390 16.87 4.14 -26.83
CA GLY A 390 16.81 3.52 -28.16
C GLY A 390 16.37 4.53 -29.21
N LEU A 391 17.24 4.87 -30.16
CA LEU A 391 16.91 5.77 -31.25
C LEU A 391 16.09 5.01 -32.30
N GLY A 392 14.79 5.26 -32.36
CA GLY A 392 13.84 4.47 -33.13
C GLY A 392 14.12 4.47 -34.62
N ASN A 393 14.68 5.55 -35.18
CA ASN A 393 15.02 5.62 -36.59
C ASN A 393 16.10 4.60 -36.96
N GLN A 394 17.14 4.47 -36.13
CA GLN A 394 18.25 3.54 -36.30
C GLN A 394 17.82 2.10 -36.01
N ILE A 395 17.10 1.88 -34.90
CA ILE A 395 16.62 0.56 -34.49
C ILE A 395 15.70 -0.01 -35.56
N PHE A 396 14.71 0.77 -36.00
CA PHE A 396 13.74 0.29 -36.99
C PHE A 396 14.39 0.00 -38.34
N ALA A 397 15.36 0.81 -38.77
CA ALA A 397 16.09 0.58 -40.02
C ALA A 397 16.92 -0.71 -40.00
N ASN A 398 17.60 -1.01 -38.88
CA ASN A 398 18.53 -2.12 -38.77
C ASN A 398 17.89 -3.45 -38.33
N HIS A 399 16.84 -3.37 -37.51
CA HIS A 399 16.25 -4.52 -36.81
C HIS A 399 14.72 -4.63 -36.97
N GLY A 400 14.07 -3.65 -37.60
CA GLY A 400 12.61 -3.59 -37.69
C GLY A 400 11.94 -3.41 -36.32
N ILE A 401 10.67 -3.76 -36.23
CA ILE A 401 9.89 -3.63 -34.98
C ILE A 401 10.39 -4.56 -33.86
N ASP A 402 11.00 -5.69 -34.20
CA ASP A 402 11.53 -6.65 -33.23
C ASP A 402 12.87 -6.19 -32.61
N GLY A 403 13.43 -5.08 -33.08
CA GLY A 403 14.56 -4.40 -32.44
C GLY A 403 14.20 -3.59 -31.20
N PHE A 404 12.91 -3.37 -30.93
CA PHE A 404 12.46 -2.58 -29.78
C PHE A 404 12.25 -3.48 -28.55
N TYR A 405 12.80 -3.12 -27.39
CA TYR A 405 12.54 -3.88 -26.15
C TYR A 405 11.04 -3.86 -25.80
N LEU A 406 10.33 -2.76 -26.07
CA LEU A 406 8.87 -2.70 -25.90
C LEU A 406 8.14 -3.80 -26.67
N GLN A 407 8.66 -4.26 -27.81
CA GLN A 407 8.09 -5.36 -28.57
C GLN A 407 8.15 -6.68 -27.80
N ASP A 408 9.01 -6.86 -26.79
CA ASP A 408 9.00 -8.04 -25.91
C ASP A 408 7.79 -8.07 -24.96
N LEU A 409 7.23 -6.90 -24.63
CA LEU A 409 6.12 -6.74 -23.68
C LEU A 409 4.77 -6.50 -24.37
N PHE A 410 4.78 -5.78 -25.48
CA PHE A 410 3.61 -5.35 -26.23
C PHE A 410 3.76 -5.73 -27.70
N ARG A 411 2.66 -6.04 -28.36
CA ARG A 411 2.61 -6.19 -29.81
C ARG A 411 2.10 -4.89 -30.41
N PHE A 412 2.92 -4.26 -31.24
CA PHE A 412 2.55 -3.07 -32.00
C PHE A 412 1.99 -3.48 -33.37
N GLU A 413 0.87 -2.88 -33.77
CA GLU A 413 0.32 -3.05 -35.13
C GLU A 413 1.09 -2.18 -36.15
N PRO A 414 1.11 -2.57 -37.45
CA PRO A 414 1.85 -1.87 -38.50
C PRO A 414 1.58 -0.36 -38.59
N GLU A 415 0.37 0.06 -38.26
CA GLU A 415 -0.10 1.44 -38.22
C GLU A 415 0.76 2.32 -37.30
N LEU A 416 1.35 1.74 -36.25
CA LEU A 416 2.23 2.45 -35.33
C LEU A 416 3.72 2.33 -35.65
N HIS A 417 4.12 1.56 -36.67
CA HIS A 417 5.54 1.40 -37.01
C HIS A 417 6.22 2.75 -37.30
N LYS A 418 5.51 3.67 -37.98
CA LYS A 418 6.02 5.03 -38.21
C LYS A 418 6.24 5.79 -36.90
N MET A 419 5.29 5.69 -35.96
CA MET A 419 5.45 6.31 -34.65
C MET A 419 6.66 5.73 -33.93
N MET A 420 6.85 4.40 -33.97
CA MET A 420 7.99 3.73 -33.34
C MET A 420 9.33 4.15 -33.96
N SER A 421 9.41 4.28 -35.29
CA SER A 421 10.62 4.79 -35.95
C SER A 421 10.90 6.27 -35.65
N GLU A 422 9.87 7.04 -35.32
CA GLU A 422 9.99 8.45 -34.89
C GLU A 422 10.06 8.57 -33.35
N SER A 423 10.29 7.49 -32.60
CA SER A 423 10.32 7.49 -31.13
C SER A 423 11.72 7.27 -30.57
N ILE A 424 12.03 7.91 -29.45
CA ILE A 424 13.14 7.48 -28.58
C ILE A 424 12.56 6.55 -27.52
N GLU A 425 12.94 5.27 -27.57
CA GLU A 425 12.55 4.28 -26.58
C GLU A 425 13.38 4.45 -25.31
N MET A 426 12.73 4.81 -24.21
CA MET A 426 13.35 4.97 -22.90
C MET A 426 13.03 3.75 -22.02
N GLY A 427 14.06 3.22 -21.35
CA GLY A 427 13.89 2.09 -20.44
C GLY A 427 14.95 2.03 -19.35
N ARG A 428 14.74 1.12 -18.39
CA ARG A 428 15.67 0.83 -17.29
C ARG A 428 16.16 2.08 -16.55
N ALA A 429 15.24 3.02 -16.33
CA ALA A 429 15.49 4.24 -15.61
C ALA A 429 15.74 3.95 -14.13
N PHE A 430 16.86 4.43 -13.58
CA PHE A 430 17.15 4.26 -12.16
C PHE A 430 17.96 5.42 -11.59
N ILE A 431 17.89 5.60 -10.28
CA ILE A 431 18.77 6.46 -9.47
C ILE A 431 19.17 5.63 -8.26
N ILE A 432 20.47 5.57 -7.94
CA ILE A 432 20.98 4.80 -6.81
C ILE A 432 20.43 5.34 -5.48
N LYS A 433 20.25 4.45 -4.50
CA LYS A 433 19.56 4.71 -3.24
C LYS A 433 20.05 5.97 -2.52
N GLU A 434 21.35 6.18 -2.48
CA GLU A 434 22.03 7.30 -1.79
C GLU A 434 21.69 8.67 -2.39
N TYR A 435 21.19 8.68 -3.63
CA TYR A 435 20.80 9.88 -4.37
C TYR A 435 19.29 9.95 -4.62
N GLN A 436 18.53 8.92 -4.26
CA GLN A 436 17.08 9.01 -4.25
C GLN A 436 16.62 10.10 -3.27
N GLN A 437 15.47 10.70 -3.55
CA GLN A 437 14.90 11.86 -2.83
C GLN A 437 15.69 13.18 -2.95
N LYS A 438 16.95 13.17 -3.44
CA LYS A 438 17.63 14.40 -3.83
C LYS A 438 16.96 14.97 -5.10
N PRO A 439 16.69 16.28 -5.19
CA PRO A 439 15.99 16.86 -6.34
C PRO A 439 16.85 16.89 -7.61
N MET A 440 18.17 17.08 -7.47
CA MET A 440 19.08 17.30 -8.60
C MET A 440 19.22 16.10 -9.55
N PRO A 441 19.41 14.85 -9.09
CA PRO A 441 19.65 13.72 -9.99
C PRO A 441 18.55 13.50 -11.03
N LEU A 442 17.29 13.45 -10.59
CA LEU A 442 16.16 13.27 -11.51
C LEU A 442 16.00 14.50 -12.42
N PHE A 443 16.21 15.71 -11.89
CA PHE A 443 16.13 16.93 -12.69
C PHE A 443 17.18 16.94 -13.82
N LEU A 444 18.44 16.62 -13.53
CA LEU A 444 19.53 16.61 -14.51
C LEU A 444 19.37 15.50 -15.55
N LEU A 445 18.92 14.30 -15.16
CA LEU A 445 18.58 13.25 -16.11
C LEU A 445 17.48 13.71 -17.08
N TRP A 446 16.48 14.45 -16.60
CA TRP A 446 15.46 15.03 -17.48
C TRP A 446 15.99 16.12 -18.41
N LYS A 447 16.92 16.96 -17.95
CA LYS A 447 17.63 17.88 -18.87
C LYS A 447 18.39 17.11 -19.93
N GLY A 448 19.05 16.01 -19.57
CA GLY A 448 19.70 15.10 -20.50
C GLY A 448 18.76 14.51 -21.56
N ILE A 449 17.54 14.13 -21.17
CA ILE A 449 16.50 13.67 -22.12
C ILE A 449 16.17 14.78 -23.12
N VAL A 450 15.95 16.02 -22.65
CA VAL A 450 15.65 17.15 -23.54
C VAL A 450 16.84 17.43 -24.47
N HIS A 451 18.07 17.48 -23.95
CA HIS A 451 19.27 17.61 -24.78
C HIS A 451 19.38 16.52 -25.84
N THR A 452 18.98 15.29 -25.52
CA THR A 452 18.93 14.19 -26.49
C THR A 452 17.88 14.49 -27.57
N THR A 453 16.67 14.92 -27.21
CA THR A 453 15.64 15.26 -28.21
C THR A 453 16.04 16.39 -29.15
N LEU A 454 16.85 17.35 -28.68
CA LEU A 454 17.34 18.46 -29.51
C LEU A 454 18.45 18.03 -30.47
N ARG A 455 19.28 17.07 -30.06
CA ARG A 455 20.36 16.49 -30.89
C ARG A 455 19.83 15.48 -31.92
N TYR A 456 18.67 14.87 -31.67
CA TYR A 456 18.01 13.92 -32.57
C TYR A 456 16.57 14.38 -32.93
N PRO A 457 16.41 15.51 -33.65
CA PRO A 457 15.13 16.17 -33.90
C PRO A 457 14.18 15.40 -34.82
N GLU A 458 14.66 14.35 -35.50
CA GLU A 458 13.84 13.45 -36.30
C GLU A 458 12.86 12.62 -35.45
N HIS A 459 13.14 12.47 -34.16
CA HIS A 459 12.26 11.81 -33.22
C HIS A 459 11.23 12.80 -32.67
N LYS A 460 9.96 12.39 -32.69
CA LYS A 460 8.81 13.21 -32.27
C LYS A 460 8.19 12.72 -30.96
N TYR A 461 8.56 11.53 -30.51
CA TYR A 461 7.99 10.90 -29.33
C TYR A 461 9.07 10.37 -28.38
N LEU A 462 8.79 10.42 -27.09
CA LEU A 462 9.47 9.60 -26.09
C LEU A 462 8.52 8.47 -25.71
N ILE A 463 8.95 7.21 -25.75
CA ILE A 463 8.10 6.06 -25.45
C ILE A 463 8.81 5.09 -24.50
N GLY A 464 8.09 4.49 -23.55
CA GLY A 464 8.74 3.58 -22.60
C GLY A 464 7.77 2.92 -21.63
N GLY A 465 8.25 1.87 -20.98
CA GLY A 465 7.53 1.21 -19.88
C GLY A 465 7.89 1.84 -18.53
N VAL A 466 6.89 2.07 -17.69
CA VAL A 466 7.07 2.39 -16.28
C VAL A 466 6.51 1.27 -15.41
N SER A 467 7.34 0.74 -14.52
CA SER A 467 7.01 -0.45 -13.73
C SER A 467 6.28 -0.09 -12.42
N ILE A 468 5.28 -0.89 -12.08
CA ILE A 468 4.65 -0.97 -10.77
C ILE A 468 5.10 -2.29 -10.14
N SER A 469 5.87 -2.19 -9.05
CA SER A 469 6.43 -3.32 -8.33
C SER A 469 5.41 -4.40 -7.98
N ASN A 470 5.87 -5.66 -7.96
CA ASN A 470 5.06 -6.77 -7.52
C ASN A 470 4.88 -6.85 -5.99
N GLN A 471 5.52 -5.96 -5.23
CA GLN A 471 5.30 -5.82 -3.80
C GLN A 471 3.88 -5.33 -3.49
N PHE A 472 3.36 -4.41 -4.30
CA PHE A 472 1.99 -3.91 -4.21
C PHE A 472 0.93 -5.03 -4.23
N SER A 473 -0.14 -4.84 -3.45
CA SER A 473 -1.32 -5.70 -3.56
C SER A 473 -1.96 -5.63 -4.95
N ASN A 474 -2.66 -6.69 -5.37
CA ASN A 474 -3.40 -6.67 -6.64
C ASN A 474 -4.51 -5.60 -6.65
N PHE A 475 -5.07 -5.30 -5.47
CA PHE A 475 -6.04 -4.23 -5.31
C PHE A 475 -5.42 -2.88 -5.65
N SER A 476 -4.30 -2.51 -5.02
CA SER A 476 -3.62 -1.24 -5.31
C SER A 476 -3.11 -1.15 -6.73
N LYS A 477 -2.58 -2.24 -7.31
CA LYS A 477 -2.22 -2.27 -8.75
C LYS A 477 -3.43 -2.00 -9.63
N SER A 478 -4.57 -2.62 -9.34
CA SER A 478 -5.82 -2.40 -10.09
C SER A 478 -6.28 -0.95 -9.97
N LEU A 479 -6.18 -0.36 -8.78
CA LEU A 479 -6.50 1.07 -8.57
C LEU A 479 -5.58 1.98 -9.38
N MET A 480 -4.27 1.75 -9.34
CA MET A 480 -3.30 2.54 -10.10
C MET A 480 -3.57 2.47 -11.60
N ILE A 481 -3.85 1.27 -12.12
CA ILE A 481 -4.16 1.05 -13.53
C ILE A 481 -5.44 1.78 -13.92
N GLU A 482 -6.53 1.61 -13.17
CA GLU A 482 -7.79 2.31 -13.46
C GLU A 482 -7.61 3.82 -13.36
N PHE A 483 -6.84 4.32 -12.39
CA PHE A 483 -6.62 5.75 -12.23
C PHE A 483 -5.89 6.34 -13.42
N MET A 484 -4.84 5.66 -13.86
CA MET A 484 -4.12 6.03 -15.05
C MET A 484 -5.00 5.95 -16.32
N LYS A 485 -5.85 4.93 -16.43
CA LYS A 485 -6.77 4.78 -17.55
C LYS A 485 -7.85 5.87 -17.59
N SER A 486 -8.39 6.26 -16.44
CA SER A 486 -9.45 7.27 -16.36
C SER A 486 -8.96 8.68 -16.67
N HIS A 487 -7.68 9.00 -16.42
CA HIS A 487 -7.18 10.38 -16.50
C HIS A 487 -6.13 10.64 -17.57
N TYR A 488 -5.35 9.62 -17.98
CA TYR A 488 -4.20 9.81 -18.86
C TYR A 488 -4.21 8.90 -20.10
N TYR A 489 -5.28 8.13 -20.33
CA TYR A 489 -5.35 7.18 -21.43
C TYR A 489 -5.51 7.85 -22.80
N ASP A 490 -4.78 7.36 -23.79
CA ASP A 490 -5.02 7.70 -25.19
C ASP A 490 -5.61 6.49 -25.94
N PRO A 491 -6.94 6.49 -26.19
CA PRO A 491 -7.60 5.38 -26.88
C PRO A 491 -7.19 5.25 -28.35
N TYR A 492 -6.74 6.33 -28.99
CA TYR A 492 -6.41 6.33 -30.42
C TYR A 492 -5.12 5.58 -30.70
N VAL A 493 -4.12 5.72 -29.82
CA VAL A 493 -2.88 4.95 -29.90
C VAL A 493 -3.07 3.55 -29.32
N ALA A 494 -3.82 3.42 -28.21
CA ALA A 494 -3.99 2.15 -27.51
C ALA A 494 -4.69 1.06 -28.31
N GLN A 495 -5.57 1.41 -29.26
CA GLN A 495 -6.24 0.41 -30.10
C GLN A 495 -5.27 -0.44 -30.95
N TYR A 496 -4.07 0.09 -31.24
CA TYR A 496 -3.05 -0.56 -32.08
C TYR A 496 -1.95 -1.26 -31.25
N ILE A 497 -2.14 -1.39 -29.93
CA ILE A 497 -1.14 -1.96 -29.02
C ILE A 497 -1.78 -3.00 -28.11
N HIS A 498 -1.27 -4.24 -28.20
CA HIS A 498 -1.79 -5.37 -27.45
C HIS A 498 -0.76 -5.90 -26.45
N PRO A 499 -1.03 -5.94 -25.14
CA PRO A 499 -0.10 -6.50 -24.16
C PRO A 499 0.05 -8.01 -24.37
N LYS A 500 1.28 -8.53 -24.35
CA LYS A 500 1.51 -9.98 -24.48
C LYS A 500 1.03 -10.76 -23.26
N LYS A 501 1.03 -10.13 -22.08
CA LYS A 501 0.56 -10.66 -20.79
C LYS A 501 -0.23 -9.59 -20.04
N GLU A 502 -1.50 -9.47 -20.36
CA GLU A 502 -2.39 -8.50 -19.74
C GLU A 502 -2.51 -8.68 -18.20
N PHE A 503 -2.44 -7.57 -17.47
CA PHE A 503 -2.83 -7.55 -16.06
C PHE A 503 -4.36 -7.46 -15.95
N LYS A 504 -4.98 -8.45 -15.30
CA LYS A 504 -6.44 -8.47 -15.09
C LYS A 504 -6.83 -7.63 -13.88
N VAL A 505 -7.31 -6.42 -14.14
CA VAL A 505 -7.91 -5.52 -13.15
C VAL A 505 -9.10 -6.20 -12.47
N LYS A 506 -9.13 -6.14 -11.13
CA LYS A 506 -10.23 -6.65 -10.31
C LYS A 506 -10.57 -5.64 -9.23
N LEU A 507 -11.58 -4.83 -9.48
CA LEU A 507 -12.16 -3.89 -8.53
C LEU A 507 -13.67 -4.04 -8.55
N LYS A 508 -14.32 -3.81 -7.41
CA LYS A 508 -15.76 -3.61 -7.36
C LYS A 508 -16.06 -2.17 -7.79
N ASP A 509 -17.15 -1.94 -8.51
CA ASP A 509 -17.53 -0.58 -8.95
C ASP A 509 -17.66 0.38 -7.76
N ALA A 510 -18.22 -0.07 -6.64
CA ALA A 510 -18.32 0.73 -5.43
C ALA A 510 -16.96 1.15 -4.81
N ASP A 511 -15.91 0.34 -4.97
CA ASP A 511 -14.55 0.69 -4.52
C ASP A 511 -13.90 1.68 -5.49
N LYS A 512 -14.20 1.52 -6.78
CA LYS A 512 -13.78 2.41 -7.86
C LYS A 512 -14.32 3.81 -7.60
N ASP A 513 -15.65 3.96 -7.59
CA ASP A 513 -16.34 5.25 -7.46
C ASP A 513 -15.88 5.99 -6.20
N PHE A 514 -15.83 5.28 -5.06
CA PHE A 514 -15.36 5.86 -3.79
C PHE A 514 -13.97 6.50 -3.89
N ILE A 515 -13.01 5.83 -4.52
CA ILE A 515 -11.63 6.34 -4.59
C ILE A 515 -11.51 7.45 -5.64
N PHE A 516 -12.26 7.37 -6.73
CA PHE A 516 -12.23 8.38 -7.78
C PHE A 516 -12.90 9.68 -7.34
N ASP A 517 -14.01 9.59 -6.62
CA ASP A 517 -14.69 10.75 -6.04
C ASP A 517 -13.79 11.45 -5.00
N GLU A 518 -13.16 10.68 -4.11
CA GLU A 518 -12.23 11.21 -3.09
C GLU A 518 -10.99 11.90 -3.67
N THR A 519 -10.53 11.45 -4.84
CA THR A 519 -9.28 11.95 -5.43
C THR A 519 -9.48 13.10 -6.38
N GLU A 520 -10.68 13.31 -6.93
CA GLU A 520 -10.98 14.41 -7.87
C GLU A 520 -9.92 14.57 -8.99
N ALA A 521 -9.42 13.44 -9.52
CA ALA A 521 -8.32 13.39 -10.50
C ALA A 521 -6.95 13.93 -10.01
N ASP A 522 -6.77 14.21 -8.72
CA ASP A 522 -5.49 14.66 -8.16
C ASP A 522 -4.58 13.47 -7.82
N LEU A 523 -3.47 13.36 -8.56
CA LEU A 523 -2.45 12.32 -8.39
C LEU A 523 -1.79 12.31 -7.01
N ASN A 524 -1.70 13.47 -6.33
CA ASN A 524 -1.16 13.57 -4.98
C ASN A 524 -2.16 13.08 -3.94
N LYS A 525 -3.46 13.35 -4.13
CA LYS A 525 -4.53 12.77 -3.28
C LYS A 525 -4.53 11.24 -3.46
N PHE A 526 -4.45 10.76 -4.70
CA PHE A 526 -4.39 9.33 -5.01
C PHE A 526 -3.16 8.64 -4.39
N ASP A 527 -1.97 9.26 -4.47
CA ASP A 527 -0.76 8.74 -3.82
C ASP A 527 -0.92 8.58 -2.30
N LYS A 528 -1.61 9.52 -1.64
CA LYS A 528 -1.88 9.43 -0.19
C LYS A 528 -2.76 8.24 0.17
N ILE A 529 -3.71 7.88 -0.71
CA ILE A 529 -4.57 6.70 -0.56
C ILE A 529 -3.74 5.43 -0.74
N ILE A 530 -2.90 5.35 -1.76
CA ILE A 530 -2.01 4.19 -1.97
C ILE A 530 -1.09 3.98 -0.76
N ASP A 531 -0.48 5.05 -0.25
CA ASP A 531 0.37 5.05 0.95
C ASP A 531 -0.38 4.65 2.23
N GLU A 532 -1.68 4.93 2.30
CA GLU A 532 -2.51 4.48 3.43
C GLU A 532 -2.81 2.98 3.36
N LEU A 533 -3.13 2.50 2.15
CA LEU A 533 -3.55 1.13 1.91
C LEU A 533 -2.40 0.14 2.05
N GLU A 534 -1.27 0.38 1.39
CA GLU A 534 -0.16 -0.56 1.37
C GLU A 534 0.59 -0.58 2.71
N PRO A 535 1.16 -1.73 3.11
CA PRO A 535 2.05 -1.79 4.26
C PRO A 535 3.43 -1.22 3.89
N GLY A 536 4.09 -0.59 4.86
CA GLY A 536 5.41 0.01 4.67
C GLY A 536 5.38 1.33 3.91
N SER A 537 6.49 1.69 3.27
CA SER A 537 6.67 2.97 2.55
C SER A 537 6.33 2.88 1.05
N LEU A 538 5.45 1.95 0.66
CA LEU A 538 5.08 1.76 -0.74
C LEU A 538 4.16 2.90 -1.21
N ARG A 539 4.66 3.67 -2.17
CA ARG A 539 3.96 4.82 -2.77
C ARG A 539 3.93 4.71 -4.28
N LEU A 540 3.08 5.52 -4.92
CA LEU A 540 3.05 5.58 -6.38
C LEU A 540 4.47 5.90 -6.90
N PRO A 541 5.02 5.10 -7.84
CA PRO A 541 6.37 5.31 -8.36
C PRO A 541 6.61 6.75 -8.78
N VAL A 542 7.73 7.32 -8.33
CA VAL A 542 8.08 8.74 -8.56
C VAL A 542 8.14 9.05 -10.06
N LEU A 543 8.61 8.09 -10.86
CA LEU A 543 8.68 8.21 -12.32
C LEU A 543 7.29 8.38 -12.96
N ILE A 544 6.25 7.65 -12.51
CA ILE A 544 4.87 7.84 -13.00
C ILE A 544 4.45 9.30 -12.80
N LYS A 545 4.62 9.83 -11.58
CA LYS A 545 4.28 11.24 -11.28
C LYS A 545 5.07 12.22 -12.13
N LYS A 546 6.35 11.93 -12.36
CA LYS A 546 7.20 12.79 -13.18
C LYS A 546 6.74 12.76 -14.64
N TYR A 547 6.52 11.60 -15.25
CA TYR A 547 6.05 11.48 -16.64
C TYR A 547 4.69 12.15 -16.85
N VAL A 548 3.72 11.94 -15.95
CA VAL A 548 2.41 12.60 -16.03
C VAL A 548 2.54 14.12 -16.02
N LYS A 549 3.42 14.69 -15.17
CA LYS A 549 3.73 16.14 -15.16
C LYS A 549 4.40 16.64 -16.44
N GLN A 550 4.88 15.74 -17.30
CA GLN A 550 5.46 16.04 -18.62
C GLN A 550 4.47 15.72 -19.76
N ASN A 551 3.16 15.68 -19.45
CA ASN A 551 2.08 15.40 -20.38
C ASN A 551 2.11 13.99 -20.99
N ALA A 552 2.69 13.01 -20.30
CA ALA A 552 2.66 11.63 -20.75
C ALA A 552 1.25 11.05 -20.83
N LYS A 553 1.02 10.26 -21.88
CA LYS A 553 -0.19 9.47 -22.10
C LYS A 553 0.08 8.01 -21.82
N VAL A 554 -0.94 7.34 -21.29
CA VAL A 554 -0.93 5.91 -20.95
C VAL A 554 -1.64 5.15 -22.06
N VAL A 555 -1.09 4.00 -22.42
CA VAL A 555 -1.57 3.22 -23.57
C VAL A 555 -1.97 1.80 -23.18
N ALA A 556 -1.11 1.08 -22.48
CA ALA A 556 -1.34 -0.33 -22.20
C ALA A 556 -0.64 -0.78 -20.92
N PHE A 557 -1.04 -1.93 -20.38
CA PHE A 557 -0.44 -2.53 -19.19
C PHE A 557 -0.10 -4.00 -19.44
N ASN A 558 1.12 -4.38 -19.11
CA ASN A 558 1.63 -5.74 -19.27
C ASN A 558 2.27 -6.24 -17.98
N VAL A 559 2.19 -7.53 -17.69
CA VAL A 559 2.93 -8.17 -16.60
C VAL A 559 4.24 -8.73 -17.15
N ASP A 560 5.37 -8.32 -16.59
CA ASP A 560 6.69 -8.85 -16.95
C ASP A 560 7.19 -9.90 -15.95
N PRO A 561 7.02 -11.21 -16.23
CA PRO A 561 7.55 -12.26 -15.36
C PRO A 561 9.07 -12.40 -15.36
N LEU A 562 9.81 -11.80 -16.30
CA LEU A 562 11.27 -11.77 -16.28
C LEU A 562 11.79 -10.65 -15.37
N PHE A 563 10.93 -9.71 -14.99
CA PHE A 563 11.22 -8.59 -14.10
C PHE A 563 10.39 -8.67 -12.81
N ASN A 564 10.43 -9.83 -12.15
CA ASN A 564 9.74 -10.11 -10.89
C ASN A 564 8.20 -9.99 -10.90
N ASN A 565 7.57 -10.10 -12.07
CA ASN A 565 6.12 -9.90 -12.28
C ASN A 565 5.68 -8.48 -11.92
N SER A 566 6.53 -7.49 -12.19
CA SER A 566 6.12 -6.08 -12.26
C SER A 566 4.98 -5.91 -13.26
N VAL A 567 4.18 -4.87 -13.06
CA VAL A 567 3.22 -4.42 -14.06
C VAL A 567 3.81 -3.21 -14.76
N ASP A 568 4.12 -3.34 -16.04
CA ASP A 568 4.65 -2.28 -16.88
C ASP A 568 3.51 -1.54 -17.56
N GLY A 569 3.37 -0.26 -17.23
CA GLY A 569 2.51 0.67 -17.94
C GLY A 569 3.28 1.28 -19.11
N LEU A 570 2.82 1.02 -20.33
CA LEU A 570 3.34 1.68 -21.53
C LEU A 570 2.85 3.13 -21.56
N MET A 571 3.79 4.06 -21.62
CA MET A 571 3.52 5.48 -21.74
C MET A 571 4.29 6.07 -22.91
N TYR A 572 3.76 7.16 -23.47
CA TYR A 572 4.50 8.00 -24.40
C TYR A 572 4.26 9.49 -24.15
N ILE A 573 5.17 10.32 -24.62
CA ILE A 573 5.10 11.78 -24.61
C ILE A 573 5.35 12.25 -26.04
N ARG A 574 4.51 13.15 -26.56
CA ARG A 574 4.86 13.90 -27.77
C ARG A 574 5.86 14.97 -27.37
N ILE A 575 7.02 15.02 -28.01
CA ILE A 575 8.10 15.96 -27.63
C ILE A 575 7.61 17.41 -27.71
N ALA A 576 6.75 17.72 -28.68
CA ALA A 576 6.10 19.03 -28.81
C ALA A 576 5.16 19.40 -27.64
N ASP A 577 4.67 18.42 -26.88
CA ASP A 577 3.82 18.65 -25.71
C ASP A 577 4.62 18.79 -24.41
N LEU A 578 5.95 18.70 -24.45
CA LEU A 578 6.77 18.89 -23.25
C LEU A 578 6.53 20.30 -22.67
N PRO A 579 6.31 20.43 -21.35
CA PRO A 579 6.09 21.73 -20.72
C PRO A 579 7.26 22.70 -20.99
N GLU A 580 6.95 23.97 -21.27
CA GLU A 580 7.95 25.01 -21.50
C GLU A 580 8.95 25.12 -20.33
N SER A 581 8.47 24.96 -19.09
CA SER A 581 9.31 24.94 -17.87
C SER A 581 10.39 23.85 -17.87
N THR A 582 10.22 22.78 -18.64
CA THR A 582 11.19 21.70 -18.78
C THR A 582 12.11 21.91 -19.99
N VAL A 583 11.59 22.49 -21.08
CA VAL A 583 12.33 22.66 -22.34
C VAL A 583 13.17 23.94 -22.36
N LYS A 584 12.59 25.08 -21.96
CA LYS A 584 13.20 26.41 -22.11
C LYS A 584 14.59 26.55 -21.47
N PRO A 585 14.83 26.09 -20.22
CA PRO A 585 16.17 26.20 -19.63
C PRO A 585 17.24 25.42 -20.41
N VAL A 586 16.84 24.32 -21.06
CA VAL A 586 17.75 23.49 -21.86
C VAL A 586 18.00 24.12 -23.22
N MET A 587 16.96 24.72 -23.83
CA MET A 587 17.11 25.46 -25.10
C MET A 587 18.09 26.63 -24.98
N GLU A 588 17.99 27.40 -23.90
CA GLU A 588 18.89 28.54 -23.63
C GLU A 588 20.35 28.07 -23.47
N GLU A 589 20.57 26.97 -22.75
CA GLU A 589 21.91 26.37 -22.59
C GLU A 589 22.46 25.79 -23.89
N PHE A 590 21.62 25.09 -24.66
CA PHE A 590 22.02 24.47 -25.93
C PHE A 590 22.32 25.53 -26.99
N GLN A 591 21.54 26.62 -27.03
CA GLN A 591 21.82 27.75 -27.92
C GLN A 591 23.18 28.40 -27.57
N ALA A 592 23.46 28.62 -26.28
CA ALA A 592 24.75 29.15 -25.84
C ALA A 592 25.93 28.21 -26.17
N GLU A 593 25.72 26.89 -26.13
CA GLU A 593 26.70 25.89 -26.56
C GLU A 593 27.01 26.02 -28.07
N LEU A 594 25.97 26.11 -28.91
CA LEU A 594 26.11 26.28 -30.35
C LEU A 594 26.81 27.61 -30.71
N GLU A 595 26.44 28.70 -30.06
CA GLU A 595 27.08 30.02 -30.26
C GLU A 595 28.58 29.98 -29.92
N ARG A 596 28.98 29.26 -28.86
CA ARG A 596 30.40 29.08 -28.52
C ARG A 596 31.15 28.24 -29.56
N GLN A 597 30.54 27.18 -30.06
CA GLN A 597 31.16 26.34 -31.09
C GLN A 597 31.34 27.13 -32.39
N LEU A 598 30.35 27.90 -32.80
CA LEU A 598 30.44 28.78 -33.97
C LEU A 598 31.56 29.81 -33.81
N ASN A 599 31.62 30.52 -32.69
CA ASN A 599 32.66 31.53 -32.45
C ASN A 599 34.08 30.92 -32.42
N ASN A 600 34.26 29.73 -31.84
CA ASN A 600 35.55 29.05 -31.84
C ASN A 600 35.98 28.53 -33.23
N THR A 601 35.02 28.34 -34.15
CA THR A 601 35.32 27.91 -35.54
C THR A 601 35.60 29.11 -36.45
N GLU A 602 35.24 30.33 -36.04
CA GLU A 602 35.56 31.58 -36.76
C GLU A 602 36.93 32.18 -36.34
N GLU A 603 37.53 31.70 -35.24
CA GLU A 603 38.85 32.11 -34.75
C GLU A 603 40.01 31.15 -35.14
N GLU A 604 39.71 30.01 -35.79
CA GLU A 604 40.66 29.12 -36.47
C GLU A 604 40.71 29.39 -37.99
#